data_AF-A0A0D7ARH7-F1
#
_entry.id   AF-A0A0D7ARH7-F1
#
_cell.length_a   1.000
_cell.length_b   1.000
_cell.length_c   1.000
_cell.angle_alpha   90.00
_cell.angle_beta   90.00
_cell.angle_gamma   90.00
#
_symmetry.space_group_name_H-M   'P 1'
#
loop_
_entity.id
_entity.type
_entity.pdbx_description
1 polymer ?
#
loop_
_entity_poly.entity_id
_entity_poly.type
_entity_poly.pdbx_seq_one_letter_code
_entity_poly.pdbx_strand_id
1 'polypeptide(L)' 'MSAPLKNVILVGASGAAALISSGKFNVSVLSRESSTTSFLEGVTVFKTDYLPTSLPVALKGQDTIVFTIDDQGN' A
#
# COMPACT_ATOMS: atom_id res chain seq x y z
N MET A 1 -12.65 22.80 -1.22
CA MET A 1 -11.18 22.86 -1.03
C MET A 1 -10.64 21.45 -1.19
N SER A 2 -9.69 21.22 -2.09
CA SER A 2 -9.03 19.91 -2.23
C SER A 2 -7.90 19.79 -1.22
N ALA A 3 -7.91 18.74 -0.40
CA ALA A 3 -6.76 18.40 0.43
C ALA A 3 -5.75 17.61 -0.42
N PRO A 4 -4.48 18.04 -0.53
CA PRO A 4 -3.48 17.26 -1.24
C PRO A 4 -3.22 15.96 -0.48
N LEU A 5 -3.32 14.83 -1.18
CA LEU A 5 -2.96 13.51 -0.64
C LEU A 5 -1.45 13.48 -0.36
N LYS A 6 -1.05 13.06 0.84
CA LYS A 6 0.36 12.88 1.21
C LYS A 6 0.69 11.42 1.45
N ASN A 7 -0.10 10.74 2.26
CA ASN A 7 0.14 9.36 2.69
C ASN A 7 -0.85 8.43 1.99
N VAL A 8 -0.32 7.51 1.19
CA VAL A 8 -1.12 6.56 0.41
C VAL A 8 -0.64 5.14 0.68
N ILE A 9 -1.57 4.25 1.03
CA ILE A 9 -1.28 2.80 1.10
C ILE A 9 -1.85 2.05 -0.07
N LEU A 10 -1.02 1.18 -0.61
CA LEU A 10 -1.33 0.29 -1.71
C LEU A 10 -1.56 -1.10 -1.17
N VAL A 11 -2.70 -1.67 -1.50
CA VAL A 11 -3.05 -3.07 -1.21
C VAL A 11 -2.97 -3.84 -2.51
N GLY A 12 -2.09 -4.85 -2.55
CA GLY A 12 -1.59 -5.40 -3.81
C GLY A 12 -0.52 -4.48 -4.39
N ALA A 13 0.60 -5.04 -4.81
CA ALA A 13 1.78 -4.23 -5.18
C ALA A 13 2.20 -4.39 -6.64
N SER A 14 1.53 -5.25 -7.40
CA SER A 14 1.77 -5.47 -8.82
C SER A 14 1.57 -4.18 -9.65
N GLY A 15 0.69 -3.27 -9.22
CA GLY A 15 0.49 -1.96 -9.84
C GLY A 15 1.18 -0.77 -9.14
N ALA A 16 1.89 -1.01 -8.03
CA ALA A 16 2.38 0.06 -7.15
C ALA A 16 3.58 0.84 -7.73
N ALA A 17 4.32 0.23 -8.66
CA ALA A 17 5.58 0.78 -9.17
C ALA A 17 5.43 2.17 -9.79
N ALA A 18 4.33 2.45 -10.50
CA ALA A 18 4.09 3.74 -11.13
C ALA A 18 3.84 4.86 -10.11
N LEU A 19 3.12 4.57 -9.03
CA LEU A 19 2.85 5.51 -7.94
C LEU A 19 4.13 5.81 -7.14
N ILE A 20 4.90 4.77 -6.83
CA ILE A 20 6.20 4.89 -6.16
C ILE A 20 7.17 5.72 -7.02
N SER A 21 7.27 5.41 -8.32
CA SER A 21 8.14 6.13 -9.26
C SER A 21 7.75 7.59 -9.45
N SER A 22 6.51 7.99 -9.13
CA SER A 22 6.10 9.38 -9.25
C SER A 22 6.83 10.29 -8.24
N GLY A 23 7.26 9.77 -7.10
CA GLY A 23 7.90 10.53 -6.01
C GLY A 23 7.04 11.64 -5.41
N LYS A 24 5.76 11.74 -5.79
CA LYS A 24 4.84 12.80 -5.35
C LYS A 24 4.14 12.49 -4.03
N PHE A 25 4.11 11.23 -3.64
CA PHE A 25 3.37 10.72 -2.48
C PHE A 25 4.27 9.86 -1.60
N ASN A 26 3.99 9.85 -0.31
CA ASN A 26 4.58 8.90 0.62
C ASN A 26 3.83 7.58 0.50
N VAL A 27 4.39 6.68 -0.30
CA VAL A 27 3.76 5.41 -0.64
C VAL A 27 4.14 4.34 0.38
N SER A 28 3.12 3.73 0.97
CA SER A 28 3.24 2.54 1.80
C SER A 28 2.59 1.36 1.10
N VAL A 29 3.05 0.15 1.37
CA VAL A 29 2.47 -1.08 0.81
C VAL A 29 1.95 -1.93 1.94
N LEU A 30 0.69 -2.33 1.84
CA LEU A 30 0.08 -3.35 2.67
C LEU A 30 0.29 -4.71 2.00
N SER A 31 1.01 -5.60 2.68
CA SER A 31 1.22 -6.96 2.19
C SER A 31 0.79 -7.98 3.23
N ARG A 32 0.45 -9.18 2.77
CA ARG A 32 0.21 -10.32 3.67
C ARG A 32 1.48 -10.64 4.42
N GLU A 33 1.35 -11.01 5.69
CA GLU A 33 2.47 -11.52 6.46
C GLU A 33 3.19 -12.70 5.77
N SER A 34 2.42 -13.56 5.10
CA SER A 34 2.91 -14.70 4.32
C SER A 34 3.52 -14.35 2.95
N SER A 35 3.47 -13.08 2.52
CA SER A 35 4.01 -12.68 1.22
C SER A 35 5.54 -12.58 1.26
N THR A 36 6.17 -13.21 0.27
CA THR A 36 7.62 -13.17 0.01
C THR A 36 7.99 -12.13 -1.06
N THR A 37 7.04 -11.31 -1.50
CA THR A 37 7.25 -10.31 -2.55
C THR A 37 8.29 -9.28 -2.10
N SER A 38 9.30 -9.05 -2.95
CA SER A 38 10.27 -7.98 -2.76
C SER A 38 9.67 -6.65 -3.22
N PHE A 39 9.80 -5.63 -2.39
CA PHE A 39 9.36 -4.27 -2.69
C PHE A 39 10.59 -3.39 -2.95
N LEU A 40 10.39 -2.33 -3.75
CA LEU A 40 11.45 -1.36 -4.05
C LEU A 40 12.00 -0.72 -2.77
N GLU A 41 13.30 -0.44 -2.75
CA GLU A 41 13.95 0.28 -1.65
C GLU A 41 13.33 1.68 -1.48
N GLY A 42 13.07 2.07 -0.23
CA GLY A 42 12.45 3.35 0.11
C GLY A 42 10.92 3.32 0.30
N VAL A 43 10.28 2.15 0.16
CA VAL A 43 8.84 1.99 0.40
C VAL A 43 8.59 1.35 1.77
N THR A 44 7.67 1.93 2.55
CA THR A 44 7.28 1.35 3.85
C THR A 44 6.35 0.18 3.63
N VAL A 45 6.73 -1.02 4.06
CA VAL A 45 5.92 -2.22 3.90
C VAL A 45 5.28 -2.60 5.24
N PHE A 46 3.96 -2.55 5.30
CA PHE A 46 3.15 -3.02 6.41
C PHE A 46 2.72 -4.46 6.14
N LYS A 47 3.20 -5.38 6.96
CA LYS A 47 2.73 -6.77 6.95
C LYS A 47 1.51 -6.90 7.85
N THR A 48 0.46 -7.52 7.35
CA THR A 48 -0.79 -7.78 8.09
C THR A 48 -1.38 -9.12 7.68
N ASP A 49 -2.17 -9.69 8.58
CA ASP A 49 -3.02 -10.86 8.37
C ASP A 49 -4.39 -10.50 7.75
N TYR A 50 -4.65 -9.23 7.45
CA TYR A 50 -5.96 -8.69 7.02
C TYR A 50 -7.09 -8.88 8.03
N LEU A 51 -6.79 -9.16 9.29
CA LEU A 51 -7.82 -9.26 10.32
C LEU A 51 -8.34 -7.85 10.69
N PRO A 52 -9.62 -7.73 11.09
CA PRO A 52 -10.21 -6.45 11.51
C PRO A 52 -9.47 -5.78 12.67
N THR A 53 -8.70 -6.54 13.45
CA THR A 53 -7.92 -6.06 14.59
C THR A 53 -6.57 -5.44 14.19
N SER A 54 -5.96 -5.92 13.10
CA SER A 54 -4.63 -5.48 12.65
C SER A 54 -4.70 -4.37 11.60
N LEU A 55 -5.77 -4.36 10.79
CA LEU A 55 -6.02 -3.34 9.77
C LEU A 55 -6.00 -1.90 10.31
N PRO A 56 -6.64 -1.56 11.45
CA PRO A 56 -6.66 -0.18 11.95
C PRO A 56 -5.25 0.33 12.29
N VAL A 57 -4.35 -0.56 12.72
CA VAL A 57 -2.96 -0.20 13.05
C VAL A 57 -2.18 0.10 11.77
N ALA A 58 -2.34 -0.71 10.73
CA ALA A 58 -1.66 -0.53 9.45
C ALA A 58 -2.20 0.66 8.63
N LEU A 59 -3.48 1.00 8.80
CA LEU A 59 -4.14 2.09 8.09
C LEU A 59 -4.06 3.44 8.81
N LYS A 60 -3.51 3.47 10.03
CA LYS A 60 -3.44 4.69 10.83
C LYS A 60 -2.51 5.73 10.20
N GLY A 61 -3.01 6.96 10.06
CA GLY A 61 -2.22 8.09 9.53
C GLY A 61 -2.19 8.18 8.01
N GLN A 62 -3.04 7.42 7.32
CA GLN A 62 -3.11 7.38 5.86
C GLN A 62 -4.29 8.18 5.34
N ASP A 63 -4.06 8.92 4.25
CA ASP A 63 -5.08 9.78 3.64
C ASP A 63 -5.96 8.99 2.68
N THR A 64 -5.42 7.94 2.07
CA THR A 64 -6.11 7.14 1.06
C THR A 64 -5.56 5.71 1.01
N ILE A 65 -6.47 4.79 0.71
CA ILE A 65 -6.20 3.39 0.47
C ILE A 65 -6.48 3.13 -1.01
N VAL A 66 -5.50 2.62 -1.73
CA VAL A 66 -5.64 2.22 -3.13
C VAL A 66 -5.49 0.71 -3.19
N PHE A 67 -6.56 0.04 -3.60
CA PHE A 67 -6.51 -1.39 -3.91
C PHE A 67 -6.13 -1.54 -5.38
N THR A 68 -4.95 -2.11 -5.64
CA THR A 68 -4.60 -2.54 -6.99
C THR A 68 -4.90 -4.02 -7.07
N ILE A 69 -5.93 -4.35 -7.83
CA ILE A 69 -6.15 -5.70 -8.30
C ILE A 69 -5.30 -5.89 -9.55
N ASP A 70 -4.74 -7.07 -9.72
CA ASP A 70 -4.06 -7.44 -10.94
C ASP A 70 -5.04 -8.18 -11.87
N ASP A 71 -4.81 -8.12 -13.18
CA ASP A 71 -5.66 -8.76 -14.20
C ASP A 71 -5.45 -10.29 -14.28
N GLN A 72 -4.47 -10.84 -13.55
CA GLN A 72 -4.38 -12.29 -13.32
C GLN A 72 -5.45 -12.70 -12.29
N GLY A 73 -6.71 -12.63 -12.70
CA GLY A 73 -7.77 -13.40 -12.08
C GLY A 73 -7.38 -14.87 -12.10
N ASN A 74 -6.95 -15.38 -10.95
CA ASN A 74 -6.77 -16.80 -10.67
C ASN A 74 -7.63 -17.16 -9.46
#